data_AF-A6T2V3-F1
#
_entry.id   AF-A6T2V3-F1
#
_cell.length_a   1.000
_cell.length_b   1.000
_cell.length_c   1.000
_cell.angle_alpha   90.00
_cell.angle_beta   90.00
_cell.angle_gamma   90.00
#
_symmetry.space_group_name_H-M   'P 1'
#
loop_
_entity.id
_entity.type
_entity.pdbx_description
1 polymer ?
#
loop_
_entity_poly.entity_id
_entity_poly.type
_entity_poly.pdbx_seq_one_letter_code
_entity_poly.pdbx_strand_id
1 'polypeptide(L)'
;MTDLQRLDVSLTKHGAHKIALLIEKFDKDEILNHLSRSQAGINIEKTQALKNLSAVKSKHSQIIEVPSIWNEARKRGSDTISALVLLSIIFSHYKLILAMQGSSSETPFKGLLVRGDFLNGKAFTNFSHTLQELGYAVEHKKHYVKYDLEKLFHIENFNKLFIELISLKLTAAKWEQKNSIEAEILANNFHEVFSISKPQFQSWLINGKLEEPDDLDFFTDASDEVSISEFVFSPGHTNRKEGLVKIAAAKSDLTAALLHNEIQNKLYLNLVEKYGAESVGTERATGYGTLIDVVVKTKKFCWFYEIKTASSVKACIRQAIPQLLEYAYWNGSAQIADKLIIVSPLPVTKEAQDYLLFLREKFGLPLEYEQFAVK
;
A
#
# COMPACT_ATOMS: atom_id res chain seq x y z
N MET A 1 20.29 11.57 -10.42
CA MET A 1 19.79 10.27 -9.90
C MET A 1 20.36 10.12 -8.49
N THR A 2 19.54 9.75 -7.51
CA THR A 2 20.01 9.64 -6.12
C THR A 2 21.03 8.52 -5.97
N ASP A 3 22.12 8.78 -5.25
CA ASP A 3 23.20 7.82 -5.04
C ASP A 3 23.08 7.21 -3.64
N LEU A 4 22.28 6.15 -3.54
CA LEU A 4 22.04 5.46 -2.27
C LEU A 4 23.32 4.84 -1.68
N GLN A 5 24.37 4.58 -2.47
CA GLN A 5 25.63 4.02 -1.95
C GLN A 5 26.34 4.98 -0.98
N ARG A 6 25.98 6.27 -1.01
CA ARG A 6 26.46 7.28 -0.05
C ARG A 6 25.89 7.08 1.35
N LEU A 7 24.80 6.33 1.48
CA LEU A 7 24.26 5.88 2.75
C LEU A 7 25.14 4.73 3.24
N ASP A 8 26.16 5.07 4.02
CA ASP A 8 27.17 4.13 4.49
C ASP A 8 27.50 4.35 5.97
N VAL A 9 26.59 3.97 6.88
CA VAL A 9 26.86 3.94 8.33
C VAL A 9 27.47 2.61 8.78
N SER A 10 28.43 2.62 9.72
CA SER A 10 29.06 1.37 10.15
C SER A 10 28.05 0.34 10.69
N LEU A 11 27.95 -0.81 10.02
CA LEU A 11 27.11 -1.95 10.46
C LEU A 11 27.81 -2.84 11.49
N THR A 12 29.09 -2.62 11.75
CA THR A 12 29.89 -3.46 12.68
C THR A 12 29.92 -2.91 14.10
N LYS A 13 29.42 -1.69 14.31
CA LYS A 13 29.24 -1.10 15.64
C LYS A 13 27.88 -1.53 16.18
N HIS A 14 27.89 -2.07 17.39
CA HIS A 14 26.69 -2.52 18.08
C HIS A 14 26.05 -1.37 18.86
N GLY A 15 24.73 -1.39 19.04
CA GLY A 15 24.01 -0.43 19.89
C GLY A 15 23.24 0.67 19.16
N ALA A 16 23.09 0.61 17.84
CA ALA A 16 22.27 1.57 17.09
C ALA A 16 20.83 1.68 17.61
N HIS A 17 20.22 0.55 18.03
CA HIS A 17 18.90 0.52 18.66
C HIS A 17 18.84 1.34 19.97
N LYS A 18 19.96 1.50 20.69
CA LYS A 18 20.01 2.24 21.96
C LYS A 18 19.74 3.74 21.80
N ILE A 19 19.75 4.26 20.56
CA ILE A 19 19.29 5.61 20.26
C ILE A 19 17.83 5.79 20.68
N ALA A 20 16.98 4.76 20.57
CA ALA A 20 15.59 4.80 21.03
C ALA A 20 15.49 5.15 22.52
N LEU A 21 16.30 4.50 23.37
CA LEU A 21 16.36 4.75 24.82
C LEU A 21 16.79 6.19 25.16
N LEU A 22 17.64 6.78 24.31
CA LEU A 22 18.06 8.17 24.48
C LEU A 22 16.96 9.15 24.07
N ILE A 23 16.25 8.90 22.96
CA ILE A 23 15.16 9.76 22.47
C ILE A 23 14.00 9.79 23.47
N GLU A 24 13.73 8.70 24.19
CA GLU A 24 12.70 8.70 25.23
C GLU A 24 12.98 9.75 26.33
N LYS A 25 14.26 9.95 26.66
CA LYS A 25 14.69 10.69 27.85
C LYS A 25 15.18 12.10 27.53
N PHE A 26 15.81 12.29 26.40
CA PHE A 26 16.45 13.54 25.99
C PHE A 26 15.82 14.05 24.71
N ASP A 27 15.72 15.38 24.59
CA ASP A 27 15.30 15.99 23.34
C ASP A 27 16.44 16.01 22.31
N LYS A 28 16.11 16.50 21.10
CA LYS A 28 17.03 16.62 19.98
C LYS A 28 18.31 17.43 20.31
N ASP A 29 18.23 18.40 21.21
CA ASP A 29 19.33 19.32 21.51
C ASP A 29 20.30 18.72 22.54
N GLU A 30 19.82 17.83 23.40
CA GLU A 30 20.62 17.17 24.43
C GLU A 30 21.17 15.80 24.01
N ILE A 31 20.49 15.08 23.09
CA ILE A 31 20.75 13.66 22.83
C ILE A 31 22.22 13.32 22.52
N LEU A 32 22.93 14.19 21.79
CA LEU A 32 24.33 13.96 21.40
C LEU A 32 25.31 14.05 22.58
N ASN A 33 24.92 14.69 23.69
CA ASN A 33 25.71 14.77 24.92
C ASN A 33 25.63 13.47 25.74
N HIS A 34 24.69 12.58 25.41
CA HIS A 34 24.39 11.37 26.17
C HIS A 34 24.77 10.08 25.42
N LEU A 35 25.64 10.14 24.42
CA LEU A 35 26.04 8.97 23.63
C LEU A 35 26.93 7.97 24.38
N SER A 36 27.61 8.39 25.44
CA SER A 36 28.49 7.53 26.23
C SER A 36 28.51 7.92 27.71
N ARG A 37 28.49 6.92 28.61
CA ARG A 37 28.70 7.08 30.07
C ARG A 37 27.69 7.95 30.81
N SER A 38 26.64 8.40 30.15
CA SER A 38 25.52 9.17 30.72
C SER A 38 24.41 8.29 31.30
N GLN A 39 24.26 7.07 30.78
CA GLN A 39 23.29 6.08 31.24
C GLN A 39 23.90 4.68 31.24
N ALA A 40 23.47 3.86 32.20
CA ALA A 40 23.90 2.47 32.29
C ALA A 40 23.61 1.71 30.98
N GLY A 41 24.61 1.02 30.44
CA GLY A 41 24.48 0.23 29.22
C GLY A 41 24.49 1.02 27.90
N ILE A 42 24.55 2.37 27.93
CA ILE A 42 24.57 3.19 26.72
C ILE A 42 26.01 3.60 26.35
N ASN A 43 26.43 3.08 25.20
CA ASN A 43 27.66 3.48 24.52
C ASN A 43 27.43 3.34 23.01
N ILE A 44 27.26 4.48 22.34
CA ILE A 44 26.94 4.57 20.91
C ILE A 44 28.07 5.34 20.24
N GLU A 45 28.59 4.79 19.15
CA GLU A 45 29.65 5.45 18.39
C GLU A 45 29.10 6.74 17.75
N LYS A 46 29.83 7.85 17.89
CA LYS A 46 29.34 9.19 17.53
C LYS A 46 28.99 9.31 16.04
N THR A 47 29.83 8.82 15.14
CA THR A 47 29.56 8.87 13.69
C THR A 47 28.32 8.05 13.33
N GLN A 48 28.12 6.89 13.94
CA GLN A 48 26.92 6.07 13.78
C GLN A 48 25.68 6.80 14.30
N ALA A 49 25.77 7.40 15.50
CA ALA A 49 24.67 8.17 16.08
C ALA A 49 24.27 9.36 15.19
N LEU A 50 25.24 10.12 14.69
CA LEU A 50 24.98 11.27 13.80
C LEU A 50 24.26 10.86 12.52
N LYS A 51 24.71 9.78 11.87
CA LYS A 51 24.06 9.26 10.65
C LYS A 51 22.66 8.73 10.94
N ASN A 52 22.49 7.96 12.01
CA ASN A 52 21.20 7.43 12.42
C ASN A 52 20.23 8.51 12.94
N LEU A 53 20.71 9.64 13.44
CA LEU A 53 19.86 10.76 13.82
C LEU A 53 19.62 11.72 12.65
N SER A 54 20.19 11.47 11.47
CA SER A 54 20.19 12.41 10.35
C SER A 54 20.68 13.81 10.76
N ALA A 55 21.65 13.86 11.68
CA ALA A 55 22.17 15.10 12.22
C ALA A 55 22.96 15.85 11.14
N VAL A 56 22.64 17.12 10.96
CA VAL A 56 23.22 17.98 9.93
C VAL A 56 24.05 19.08 10.56
N LYS A 57 25.11 19.49 9.87
CA LYS A 57 25.86 20.68 10.28
C LYS A 57 25.09 21.93 9.86
N SER A 58 24.86 22.84 10.80
CA SER A 58 24.19 24.10 10.53
C SER A 58 24.93 24.89 9.44
N LYS A 59 24.20 25.53 8.52
CA LYS A 59 24.82 26.35 7.46
C LYS A 59 25.52 27.59 8.02
N HIS A 60 25.08 28.07 9.19
CA HIS A 60 25.50 29.34 9.78
C HIS A 60 26.35 29.18 11.04
N SER A 61 26.56 27.95 11.52
CA SER A 61 27.39 27.67 12.69
C SER A 61 28.12 26.33 12.56
N GLN A 62 29.19 26.13 13.35
CA GLN A 62 29.86 24.84 13.44
C GLN A 62 29.05 23.81 14.26
N ILE A 63 27.82 24.15 14.67
CA ILE A 63 26.97 23.33 15.52
C ILE A 63 26.32 22.23 14.67
N ILE A 64 26.26 21.04 15.25
CA ILE A 64 25.55 19.89 14.70
C ILE A 64 24.14 19.92 15.26
N GLU A 65 23.15 19.94 14.37
CA GLU A 65 21.74 19.99 14.70
C GLU A 65 21.09 18.63 14.43
N VAL A 66 20.36 18.14 15.42
CA VAL A 66 19.49 16.96 15.28
C VAL A 66 18.10 17.44 14.83
N PRO A 67 17.50 16.85 13.79
CA PRO A 67 16.19 17.29 13.27
C PRO A 67 15.05 17.18 14.29
N SER A 68 14.03 18.03 14.16
CA SER A 68 12.87 18.07 15.06
C SER A 68 12.00 16.83 15.03
N ILE A 69 12.08 15.99 13.99
CA ILE A 69 11.34 14.72 13.88
C ILE A 69 11.50 13.84 15.12
N TRP A 70 12.66 13.89 15.77
CA TRP A 70 12.93 13.08 16.96
C TRP A 70 12.16 13.55 18.18
N ASN A 71 11.95 14.86 18.33
CA ASN A 71 11.06 15.41 19.35
C ASN A 71 9.59 15.08 19.05
N GLU A 72 9.18 15.12 17.77
CA GLU A 72 7.84 14.72 17.38
C GLU A 72 7.58 13.23 17.62
N ALA A 73 8.55 12.36 17.31
CA ALA A 73 8.49 10.94 17.65
C ALA A 73 8.40 10.73 19.17
N ARG A 74 9.22 11.47 19.95
CA ARG A 74 9.20 11.41 21.42
C ARG A 74 7.83 11.73 22.00
N LYS A 75 7.15 12.78 21.50
CA LYS A 75 5.80 13.16 21.93
C LYS A 75 4.75 12.06 21.68
N ARG A 76 4.97 11.23 20.66
CA ARG A 76 4.04 10.15 20.24
C ARG A 76 4.34 8.79 20.91
N GLY A 77 5.35 8.70 21.77
CA GLY A 77 5.63 7.52 22.58
C GLY A 77 6.58 6.50 21.95
N SER A 78 6.86 5.45 22.72
CA SER A 78 7.92 4.45 22.46
C SER A 78 7.76 3.67 21.15
N ASP A 79 6.52 3.38 20.74
CA ASP A 79 6.27 2.68 19.47
C ASP A 79 6.69 3.51 18.26
N THR A 80 6.36 4.82 18.28
CA THR A 80 6.79 5.76 17.24
C THR A 80 8.30 5.94 17.22
N ILE A 81 8.93 6.03 18.40
CA ILE A 81 10.39 6.12 18.52
C ILE A 81 11.03 4.87 17.91
N SER A 82 10.58 3.67 18.32
CA SER A 82 11.14 2.39 17.86
C SER A 82 11.01 2.22 16.35
N ALA A 83 9.84 2.58 15.81
CA ALA A 83 9.57 2.61 14.37
C ALA A 83 10.52 3.55 13.63
N LEU A 84 10.62 4.81 14.06
CA LEU A 84 11.44 5.80 13.38
C LEU A 84 12.94 5.49 13.48
N VAL A 85 13.39 4.96 14.62
CA VAL A 85 14.78 4.51 14.81
C VAL A 85 15.09 3.33 13.90
N LEU A 86 14.20 2.33 13.79
CA LEU A 86 14.41 1.21 12.87
C LEU A 86 14.58 1.69 11.43
N LEU A 87 13.64 2.51 10.95
CA LEU A 87 13.69 3.03 9.58
C LEU A 87 14.92 3.91 9.37
N SER A 88 15.28 4.73 10.35
CA SER A 88 16.48 5.53 10.21
C SER A 88 17.75 4.69 10.12
N ILE A 89 17.83 3.56 10.84
CA ILE A 89 18.96 2.63 10.73
C ILE A 89 18.99 1.99 9.34
N ILE A 90 17.85 1.45 8.87
CA ILE A 90 17.74 0.81 7.54
C ILE A 90 18.17 1.80 6.45
N PHE A 91 17.57 2.99 6.43
CA PHE A 91 17.83 4.02 5.43
C PHE A 91 19.08 4.87 5.71
N SER A 92 19.95 4.46 6.64
CA SER A 92 21.31 5.00 6.78
C SER A 92 22.38 4.13 6.13
N HIS A 93 22.00 2.96 5.58
CA HIS A 93 22.94 2.05 4.95
C HIS A 93 22.38 1.35 3.70
N TYR A 94 23.02 1.53 2.54
CA TYR A 94 22.62 0.94 1.28
C TYR A 94 22.43 -0.59 1.35
N LYS A 95 23.38 -1.32 1.94
CA LYS A 95 23.23 -2.78 2.09
C LYS A 95 22.08 -3.21 3.01
N LEU A 96 21.64 -2.37 3.95
CA LEU A 96 20.45 -2.70 4.74
C LEU A 96 19.18 -2.51 3.93
N ILE A 97 19.11 -1.46 3.10
CA ILE A 97 18.02 -1.27 2.14
C ILE A 97 17.92 -2.51 1.23
N LEU A 98 19.03 -2.89 0.57
CA LEU A 98 19.06 -4.09 -0.29
C LEU A 98 18.71 -5.38 0.47
N ALA A 99 19.22 -5.54 1.70
CA ALA A 99 18.92 -6.72 2.50
C ALA A 99 17.43 -6.83 2.81
N MET A 100 16.78 -5.72 3.14
CA MET A 100 15.34 -5.68 3.42
C MET A 100 14.51 -5.92 2.14
N GLN A 101 14.91 -5.32 1.01
CA GLN A 101 14.26 -5.55 -0.29
C GLN A 101 14.35 -7.03 -0.69
N GLY A 102 15.54 -7.63 -0.58
CA GLY A 102 15.78 -9.03 -0.94
C GLY A 102 15.26 -10.05 0.08
N SER A 103 14.92 -9.65 1.30
CA SER A 103 14.34 -10.54 2.31
C SER A 103 12.82 -10.57 2.33
N SER A 104 12.17 -9.83 1.42
CA SER A 104 10.72 -9.75 1.34
C SER A 104 10.05 -11.09 1.07
N SER A 105 8.93 -11.33 1.73
CA SER A 105 8.10 -12.52 1.49
C SER A 105 6.83 -12.17 0.71
N GLU A 106 6.13 -13.19 0.22
CA GLU A 106 4.79 -13.05 -0.37
C GLU A 106 3.74 -12.60 0.68
N THR A 107 4.03 -12.75 1.97
CA THR A 107 3.15 -12.25 3.04
C THR A 107 3.48 -10.78 3.34
N PRO A 108 2.49 -9.87 3.29
CA PRO A 108 2.69 -8.46 3.59
C PRO A 108 3.44 -8.21 4.90
N PHE A 109 4.33 -7.21 4.90
CA PHE A 109 5.13 -6.75 6.06
C PHE A 109 6.17 -7.72 6.61
N LYS A 110 6.19 -8.96 6.13
CA LYS A 110 7.00 -10.04 6.70
C LYS A 110 8.13 -10.42 5.76
N GLY A 111 9.24 -10.81 6.37
CA GLY A 111 10.39 -11.30 5.62
C GLY A 111 11.35 -12.12 6.46
N LEU A 112 12.34 -12.68 5.76
CA LEU A 112 13.35 -13.57 6.30
C LEU A 112 14.75 -13.09 5.90
N LEU A 113 15.48 -12.53 6.86
CA LEU A 113 16.89 -12.20 6.65
C LEU A 113 17.74 -13.43 6.96
N VAL A 114 18.57 -13.83 5.99
CA VAL A 114 19.50 -14.95 6.12
C VAL A 114 20.93 -14.43 6.29
N ARG A 115 21.67 -15.03 7.23
CA ARG A 115 23.05 -14.68 7.50
C ARG A 115 23.95 -15.06 6.34
N GLY A 116 24.74 -14.11 5.84
CA GLY A 116 25.72 -14.35 4.77
C GLY A 116 25.19 -14.13 3.36
N ASP A 117 23.90 -13.79 3.22
CA ASP A 117 23.29 -13.41 1.95
C ASP A 117 23.64 -11.95 1.60
N PHE A 118 22.76 -10.99 1.91
CA PHE A 118 23.06 -9.55 1.74
C PHE A 118 23.98 -8.97 2.82
N LEU A 119 23.98 -9.56 4.02
CA LEU A 119 24.72 -9.07 5.18
C LEU A 119 25.77 -10.07 5.66
N ASN A 120 27.01 -9.60 5.80
CA ASN A 120 28.07 -10.40 6.41
C ASN A 120 27.76 -10.77 7.87
N GLY A 121 28.47 -11.75 8.43
CA GLY A 121 28.12 -12.32 9.74
C GLY A 121 28.01 -11.30 10.89
N LYS A 122 28.87 -10.28 10.92
CA LYS A 122 28.83 -9.25 11.97
C LYS A 122 27.69 -8.24 11.75
N ALA A 123 27.50 -7.79 10.51
CA ALA A 123 26.39 -6.90 10.14
C ALA A 123 25.03 -7.57 10.39
N PHE A 124 24.87 -8.83 9.99
CA PHE A 124 23.68 -9.63 10.27
C PHE A 124 23.41 -9.74 11.78
N THR A 125 24.43 -10.09 12.56
CA THR A 125 24.28 -10.26 14.03
C THR A 125 23.84 -8.95 14.67
N ASN A 126 24.43 -7.82 14.28
CA ASN A 126 24.04 -6.51 14.82
C ASN A 126 22.64 -6.09 14.38
N PHE A 127 22.29 -6.30 13.11
CA PHE A 127 20.99 -5.87 12.59
C PHE A 127 19.83 -6.76 13.08
N SER A 128 20.04 -8.07 13.17
CA SER A 128 19.07 -8.99 13.78
C SER A 128 18.80 -8.65 15.25
N HIS A 129 19.83 -8.28 16.00
CA HIS A 129 19.68 -7.77 17.37
C HIS A 129 18.94 -6.43 17.40
N THR A 130 19.17 -5.53 16.44
CA THR A 130 18.39 -4.28 16.32
C THR A 130 16.90 -4.57 16.09
N LEU A 131 16.56 -5.51 15.20
CA LEU A 131 15.17 -5.92 14.98
C LEU A 131 14.53 -6.48 16.26
N GLN A 132 15.28 -7.30 17.00
CA GLN A 132 14.81 -7.86 18.27
C GLN A 132 14.56 -6.78 19.33
N GLU A 133 15.53 -5.89 19.57
CA GLU A 133 15.43 -4.85 20.61
C GLU A 133 14.37 -3.79 20.31
N LEU A 134 14.11 -3.51 19.03
CA LEU A 134 13.03 -2.60 18.62
C LEU A 134 11.67 -3.33 18.48
N GLY A 135 11.63 -4.64 18.76
CA GLY A 135 10.41 -5.44 18.80
C GLY A 135 9.82 -5.79 17.43
N TYR A 136 10.65 -5.88 16.38
CA TYR A 136 10.25 -6.25 15.02
C TYR A 136 10.69 -7.66 14.62
N ALA A 137 11.49 -8.35 15.46
CA ALA A 137 11.83 -9.75 15.23
C ALA A 137 10.72 -10.68 15.76
N VAL A 138 10.21 -11.56 14.91
CA VAL A 138 9.25 -12.62 15.27
C VAL A 138 10.00 -13.89 15.68
N GLU A 139 11.11 -14.19 15.01
CA GLU A 139 11.92 -15.36 15.30
C GLU A 139 13.40 -15.01 15.12
N HIS A 140 14.22 -15.24 16.14
CA HIS A 140 15.65 -14.95 16.09
C HIS A 140 16.47 -16.24 16.25
N LYS A 141 17.27 -16.57 15.23
CA LYS A 141 18.16 -17.73 15.21
C LYS A 141 19.57 -17.32 14.77
N LYS A 142 20.54 -18.22 15.00
CA LYS A 142 21.96 -18.00 14.65
C LYS A 142 22.21 -17.67 13.17
N HIS A 143 21.38 -18.21 12.28
CA HIS A 143 21.54 -18.14 10.83
C HIS A 143 20.45 -17.36 10.10
N TYR A 144 19.35 -17.01 10.78
CA TYR A 144 18.29 -16.20 10.19
C TYR A 144 17.51 -15.43 11.26
N VAL A 145 16.83 -14.36 10.83
CA VAL A 145 15.83 -13.66 11.64
C VAL A 145 14.58 -13.45 10.78
N LYS A 146 13.41 -13.82 11.31
CA LYS A 146 12.11 -13.45 10.75
C LYS A 146 11.67 -12.14 11.38
N TYR A 147 11.12 -11.25 10.57
CA TYR A 147 10.61 -9.97 11.04
C TYR A 147 9.17 -9.73 10.58
N ASP A 148 8.50 -8.82 11.29
CA ASP A 148 7.17 -8.33 10.96
C ASP A 148 7.13 -6.81 11.18
N LEU A 149 6.86 -6.07 10.11
CA LEU A 149 6.83 -4.62 10.08
C LEU A 149 5.40 -4.04 10.15
N GLU A 150 4.36 -4.87 10.26
CA GLU A 150 2.96 -4.46 10.16
C GLU A 150 2.64 -3.34 11.16
N LYS A 151 3.19 -3.44 12.38
CA LYS A 151 2.98 -2.44 13.44
C LYS A 151 3.42 -1.02 13.06
N LEU A 152 4.35 -0.83 12.11
CA LEU A 152 4.73 0.50 11.61
C LEU A 152 3.53 1.22 10.99
N PHE A 153 2.70 0.48 10.27
CA PHE A 153 1.61 1.02 9.47
C PHE A 153 0.35 1.29 10.30
N HIS A 154 0.28 0.77 11.53
CA HIS A 154 -0.76 1.08 12.50
C HIS A 154 -0.47 2.33 13.34
N ILE A 155 0.73 2.90 13.25
CA ILE A 155 1.07 4.14 13.96
C ILE A 155 0.42 5.31 13.25
N GLU A 156 -0.43 6.04 13.98
CA GLU A 156 -1.21 7.15 13.44
C GLU A 156 -0.31 8.23 12.81
N ASN A 157 -0.62 8.60 11.55
CA ASN A 157 0.10 9.63 10.79
C ASN A 157 1.63 9.38 10.73
N PHE A 158 2.07 8.12 10.78
CA PHE A 158 3.49 7.76 10.74
C PHE A 158 4.13 8.00 9.36
N ASN A 159 3.33 7.91 8.28
CA ASN A 159 3.74 8.24 6.91
C ASN A 159 4.38 9.64 6.83
N LYS A 160 3.88 10.62 7.58
CA LYS A 160 4.45 11.98 7.61
C LYS A 160 5.87 12.01 8.19
N LEU A 161 6.09 11.32 9.31
CA LEU A 161 7.42 11.20 9.93
C LEU A 161 8.38 10.41 9.04
N PHE A 162 7.88 9.37 8.38
CA PHE A 162 8.63 8.60 7.40
C PHE A 162 9.10 9.48 6.22
N ILE A 163 8.19 10.23 5.58
CA ILE A 163 8.51 11.10 4.45
C ILE A 163 9.57 12.14 4.84
N GLU A 164 9.45 12.76 6.01
CA GLU A 164 10.44 13.72 6.51
C GLU A 164 11.81 13.06 6.77
N LEU A 165 11.84 11.89 7.42
CA LEU A 165 13.06 11.12 7.62
C LEU A 165 13.73 10.76 6.29
N ILE A 166 12.96 10.23 5.33
CA ILE A 166 13.50 9.79 4.05
C ILE A 166 13.98 10.96 3.20
N SER A 167 13.31 12.12 3.25
CA SER A 167 13.79 13.34 2.62
C SER A 167 15.21 13.72 3.09
N LEU A 168 15.48 13.60 4.40
CA LEU A 168 16.81 13.81 4.96
C LEU A 168 17.83 12.79 4.44
N LYS A 169 17.45 11.49 4.37
CA LYS A 169 18.33 10.42 3.86
C LYS A 169 18.65 10.60 2.38
N LEU A 170 17.64 10.84 1.55
CA LEU A 170 17.80 11.06 0.12
C LEU A 170 18.64 12.30 -0.16
N THR A 171 18.45 13.39 0.60
CA THR A 171 19.30 14.58 0.51
C THR A 171 20.77 14.26 0.85
N ALA A 172 21.03 13.47 1.90
CA ALA A 172 22.39 12.99 2.21
C ALA A 172 22.97 12.10 1.08
N ALA A 173 22.11 11.38 0.37
CA ALA A 173 22.41 10.60 -0.82
C ALA A 173 22.43 11.42 -2.14
N LYS A 174 22.49 12.76 -2.06
CA LYS A 174 22.54 13.68 -3.22
C LYS A 174 21.33 13.60 -4.14
N TRP A 175 20.15 13.35 -3.59
CA TRP A 175 18.92 13.60 -4.32
C TRP A 175 18.82 15.07 -4.74
N GLU A 176 18.66 15.31 -6.04
CA GLU A 176 18.65 16.63 -6.66
C GLU A 176 17.29 17.35 -6.60
N GLN A 177 16.27 16.71 -6.02
CA GLN A 177 14.91 17.26 -5.86
C GLN A 177 14.26 17.67 -7.20
N LYS A 178 14.56 16.93 -8.28
CA LYS A 178 13.96 17.16 -9.61
C LYS A 178 12.51 16.67 -9.72
N ASN A 179 12.10 15.79 -8.81
CA ASN A 179 10.78 15.19 -8.70
C ASN A 179 10.24 15.36 -7.26
N SER A 180 8.99 14.95 -7.02
CA SER A 180 8.45 14.93 -5.65
C SER A 180 9.15 13.85 -4.81
N ILE A 181 9.09 14.00 -3.48
CA ILE A 181 9.66 13.02 -2.54
C ILE A 181 9.03 11.64 -2.70
N GLU A 182 7.72 11.57 -2.92
CA GLU A 182 6.97 10.33 -3.14
C GLU A 182 7.43 9.64 -4.42
N ALA A 183 7.59 10.42 -5.51
CA ALA A 183 8.08 9.90 -6.78
C ALA A 183 9.50 9.32 -6.64
N GLU A 184 10.39 9.99 -5.91
CA GLU A 184 11.74 9.49 -5.65
C GLU A 184 11.73 8.21 -4.79
N ILE A 185 10.91 8.18 -3.73
CA ILE A 185 10.72 7.00 -2.87
C ILE A 185 10.25 5.79 -3.70
N LEU A 186 9.28 6.00 -4.58
CA LEU A 186 8.73 4.94 -5.45
C LEU A 186 9.73 4.51 -6.53
N ALA A 187 10.52 5.44 -7.07
CA ALA A 187 11.55 5.13 -8.07
C ALA A 187 12.70 4.26 -7.51
N ASN A 188 12.96 4.33 -6.20
CA ASN A 188 13.95 3.51 -5.53
C ASN A 188 13.37 2.18 -4.95
N ASN A 189 12.13 1.82 -5.31
CA ASN A 189 11.45 0.61 -4.87
C ASN A 189 11.42 0.41 -3.35
N PHE A 190 11.24 1.49 -2.57
CA PHE A 190 11.22 1.37 -1.11
C PHE A 190 10.01 0.59 -0.55
N HIS A 191 8.97 0.35 -1.36
CA HIS A 191 7.86 -0.55 -1.00
C HIS A 191 8.35 -1.99 -0.71
N GLU A 192 9.39 -2.44 -1.44
CA GLU A 192 10.00 -3.75 -1.23
C GLU A 192 10.74 -3.86 0.11
N VAL A 193 11.14 -2.77 0.76
CA VAL A 193 11.69 -2.83 2.14
C VAL A 193 10.64 -3.32 3.14
N PHE A 194 9.37 -3.09 2.82
CA PHE A 194 8.22 -3.38 3.66
C PHE A 194 7.43 -4.61 3.20
N SER A 195 7.88 -5.30 2.15
CA SER A 195 7.18 -6.47 1.60
C SER A 195 5.71 -6.19 1.27
N ILE A 196 5.42 -5.02 0.68
CA ILE A 196 4.06 -4.63 0.24
C ILE A 196 4.08 -4.18 -1.22
N SER A 197 2.91 -4.18 -1.85
CA SER A 197 2.79 -3.76 -3.25
C SER A 197 3.07 -2.26 -3.41
N LYS A 198 3.58 -1.88 -4.58
CA LYS A 198 3.83 -0.47 -4.92
C LYS A 198 2.58 0.40 -4.76
N PRO A 199 1.37 -0.04 -5.16
CA PRO A 199 0.14 0.73 -4.94
C PRO A 199 -0.24 0.89 -3.47
N GLN A 200 -0.16 -0.17 -2.65
CA GLN A 200 -0.39 -0.08 -1.20
C GLN A 200 0.52 0.97 -0.57
N PHE A 201 1.81 0.91 -0.93
CA PHE A 201 2.78 1.85 -0.41
C PHE A 201 2.51 3.27 -0.89
N GLN A 202 2.15 3.45 -2.16
CA GLN A 202 1.78 4.76 -2.70
C GLN A 202 0.55 5.35 -1.97
N SER A 203 -0.50 4.55 -1.74
CA SER A 203 -1.66 4.99 -0.97
C SER A 203 -1.26 5.37 0.46
N TRP A 204 -0.39 4.58 1.09
CA TRP A 204 0.08 4.87 2.45
C TRP A 204 0.92 6.14 2.52
N LEU A 205 1.77 6.42 1.54
CA LEU A 205 2.54 7.67 1.49
C LEU A 205 1.61 8.89 1.45
N ILE A 206 0.60 8.86 0.57
CA ILE A 206 -0.29 10.00 0.31
C ILE A 206 -1.33 10.15 1.44
N ASN A 207 -1.99 9.05 1.81
CA ASN A 207 -3.20 9.07 2.64
C ASN A 207 -2.94 8.59 4.07
N GLY A 208 -1.76 8.01 4.36
CA GLY A 208 -1.47 7.36 5.64
C GLY A 208 -2.19 6.03 5.83
N LYS A 209 -2.81 5.48 4.78
CA LYS A 209 -3.58 4.23 4.79
C LYS A 209 -3.10 3.27 3.71
N LEU A 210 -3.02 2.01 4.07
CA LEU A 210 -2.78 0.92 3.12
C LEU A 210 -4.13 0.58 2.48
N GLU A 211 -4.40 1.16 1.32
CA GLU A 211 -5.55 0.79 0.49
C GLU A 211 -4.98 0.15 -0.77
N GLU A 212 -5.43 -1.06 -1.11
CA GLU A 212 -5.26 -1.57 -2.46
C GLU A 212 -6.26 -0.91 -3.40
N PRO A 213 -5.85 -0.50 -4.61
CA PRO A 213 -6.82 -0.28 -5.66
C PRO A 213 -7.58 -1.60 -5.87
N ASP A 214 -8.90 -1.57 -5.72
CA ASP A 214 -9.82 -2.72 -5.96
C ASP A 214 -9.62 -3.39 -7.35
N ASP A 215 -8.86 -2.78 -8.27
CA ASP A 215 -8.74 -3.16 -9.68
C ASP A 215 -7.34 -3.63 -10.10
N LEU A 216 -6.45 -3.97 -9.16
CA LEU A 216 -5.09 -4.42 -9.50
C LEU A 216 -5.11 -5.62 -10.47
N ASP A 217 -5.97 -6.60 -10.21
CA ASP A 217 -6.13 -7.79 -11.06
C ASP A 217 -6.48 -7.44 -12.51
N PHE A 218 -7.36 -6.44 -12.72
CA PHE A 218 -7.73 -5.97 -14.06
C PHE A 218 -6.54 -5.36 -14.83
N PHE A 219 -5.66 -4.62 -14.14
CA PHE A 219 -4.50 -4.01 -14.80
C PHE A 219 -3.32 -4.97 -14.97
N THR A 220 -3.26 -6.07 -14.20
CA THR A 220 -2.16 -7.05 -14.27
C THR A 220 -2.43 -8.21 -15.23
N ASP A 221 -3.69 -8.58 -15.45
CA ASP A 221 -4.08 -9.70 -16.32
C ASP A 221 -4.27 -9.29 -17.79
N ALA A 222 -4.08 -8.02 -18.12
CA ALA A 222 -4.14 -7.51 -19.49
C ALA A 222 -2.99 -8.09 -20.35
N SER A 223 -3.32 -8.84 -21.39
CA SER A 223 -2.36 -9.38 -22.36
C SER A 223 -2.73 -9.00 -23.79
N ASP A 224 -1.73 -8.68 -24.61
CA ASP A 224 -1.93 -8.43 -26.05
C ASP A 224 -2.16 -9.72 -26.86
N GLU A 225 -2.09 -10.90 -26.22
CA GLU A 225 -2.33 -12.18 -26.88
C GLU A 225 -3.82 -12.41 -27.14
N VAL A 226 -4.16 -12.57 -28.42
CA VAL A 226 -5.53 -12.61 -28.91
C VAL A 226 -6.18 -13.97 -28.64
N SER A 227 -6.79 -14.13 -27.47
CA SER A 227 -7.74 -15.20 -27.16
C SER A 227 -9.13 -14.77 -27.64
N ILE A 228 -9.53 -15.16 -28.85
CA ILE A 228 -10.87 -14.85 -29.37
C ILE A 228 -11.81 -16.00 -29.00
N SER A 229 -12.66 -15.77 -28.01
CA SER A 229 -13.89 -16.54 -27.84
C SER A 229 -15.09 -15.59 -27.73
N GLU A 230 -16.24 -16.00 -28.27
CA GLU A 230 -17.45 -15.18 -28.19
C GLU A 230 -18.01 -15.19 -26.76
N PHE A 231 -18.54 -14.05 -26.31
CA PHE A 231 -19.31 -13.99 -25.07
C PHE A 231 -20.53 -14.93 -25.15
N VAL A 232 -20.54 -15.99 -24.34
CA VAL A 232 -21.67 -16.92 -24.23
C VAL A 232 -22.36 -16.71 -22.88
N PHE A 233 -23.55 -16.13 -22.92
CA PHE A 233 -24.38 -16.00 -21.73
C PHE A 233 -24.89 -17.36 -21.27
N SER A 234 -24.77 -17.64 -19.98
CA SER A 234 -25.44 -18.74 -19.30
C SER A 234 -25.99 -18.26 -17.95
N PRO A 235 -27.22 -18.62 -17.58
CA PRO A 235 -27.78 -18.25 -16.29
C PRO A 235 -27.02 -18.92 -15.14
N GLY A 236 -27.10 -18.30 -13.96
CA GLY A 236 -26.60 -18.90 -12.72
C GLY A 236 -25.74 -17.97 -11.87
N HIS A 237 -25.62 -18.34 -10.59
CA HIS A 237 -24.97 -17.53 -9.57
C HIS A 237 -23.77 -18.25 -8.97
N THR A 238 -22.67 -17.52 -8.87
CA THR A 238 -21.48 -17.91 -8.11
C THR A 238 -21.60 -17.31 -6.72
N ASN A 239 -22.11 -18.09 -5.77
CA ASN A 239 -22.22 -17.65 -4.37
C ASN A 239 -20.84 -17.25 -3.84
N ARG A 240 -20.67 -15.97 -3.50
CA ARG A 240 -19.46 -15.47 -2.86
C ARG A 240 -19.62 -15.50 -1.34
N LYS A 241 -18.50 -15.63 -0.63
CA LYS A 241 -18.50 -15.67 0.84
C LYS A 241 -18.85 -14.29 1.42
N GLU A 242 -19.89 -14.25 2.23
CA GLU A 242 -20.33 -13.07 3.01
C GLU A 242 -19.97 -13.22 4.50
N GLY A 243 -19.95 -12.11 5.26
CA GLY A 243 -19.91 -12.19 6.73
C GLY A 243 -19.67 -10.88 7.49
N LEU A 244 -20.26 -10.76 8.69
CA LEU A 244 -19.91 -9.75 9.69
C LEU A 244 -18.56 -10.08 10.31
N VAL A 245 -17.52 -9.40 9.86
CA VAL A 245 -16.18 -9.61 10.38
C VAL A 245 -15.99 -8.81 11.67
N LYS A 246 -16.06 -9.47 12.84
CA LYS A 246 -15.45 -8.94 14.08
C LYS A 246 -13.94 -9.19 14.01
N ILE A 247 -13.18 -8.30 13.36
CA ILE A 247 -11.71 -8.37 13.36
C ILE A 247 -11.14 -6.98 13.64
N ALA A 248 -10.17 -6.95 14.56
CA ALA A 248 -9.47 -5.76 14.97
C ALA A 248 -8.71 -5.11 13.80
N ALA A 249 -9.02 -3.84 13.53
CA ALA A 249 -8.23 -2.73 12.95
C ALA A 249 -7.23 -2.94 11.79
N ALA A 250 -7.15 -4.10 11.14
CA ALA A 250 -6.41 -4.30 9.90
C ALA A 250 -7.36 -4.95 8.89
N LYS A 251 -7.74 -4.22 7.82
CA LYS A 251 -8.34 -4.69 6.53
C LYS A 251 -9.38 -3.70 5.95
N SER A 252 -8.96 -2.66 5.23
CA SER A 252 -9.87 -1.99 4.28
C SER A 252 -10.25 -2.94 3.14
N ASP A 253 -9.27 -3.67 2.61
CA ASP A 253 -9.42 -4.41 1.34
C ASP A 253 -10.25 -5.70 1.52
N LEU A 254 -10.10 -6.42 2.65
CA LEU A 254 -11.03 -7.53 2.95
C LEU A 254 -12.46 -7.01 3.17
N THR A 255 -12.61 -5.81 3.74
CA THR A 255 -13.93 -5.22 3.97
C THR A 255 -14.58 -4.82 2.65
N ALA A 256 -13.80 -4.24 1.72
CA ALA A 256 -14.24 -3.92 0.37
C ALA A 256 -14.65 -5.18 -0.42
N ALA A 257 -13.79 -6.21 -0.44
CA ALA A 257 -14.09 -7.48 -1.11
C ALA A 257 -15.34 -8.19 -0.53
N LEU A 258 -15.53 -8.17 0.79
CA LEU A 258 -16.73 -8.73 1.41
C LEU A 258 -17.98 -7.92 1.11
N LEU A 259 -17.87 -6.59 1.06
CA LEU A 259 -18.97 -5.71 0.69
C LEU A 259 -19.34 -5.87 -0.80
N HIS A 260 -18.35 -6.03 -1.69
CA HIS A 260 -18.58 -6.33 -3.11
C HIS A 260 -19.35 -7.64 -3.25
N ASN A 261 -18.87 -8.71 -2.59
CA ASN A 261 -19.54 -10.01 -2.57
C ASN A 261 -20.98 -9.93 -2.06
N GLU A 262 -21.21 -9.18 -0.98
CA GLU A 262 -22.55 -9.01 -0.41
C GLU A 262 -23.48 -8.22 -1.36
N ILE A 263 -22.96 -7.17 -2.01
CA ILE A 263 -23.71 -6.44 -3.04
C ILE A 263 -24.04 -7.37 -4.21
N GLN A 264 -23.08 -8.16 -4.71
CA GLN A 264 -23.30 -9.07 -5.83
C GLN A 264 -24.40 -10.09 -5.54
N ASN A 265 -24.35 -10.76 -4.39
CA ASN A 265 -25.32 -11.77 -4.01
C ASN A 265 -26.73 -11.15 -3.83
N LYS A 266 -26.83 -10.02 -3.14
CA LYS A 266 -28.12 -9.31 -2.95
C LYS A 266 -28.66 -8.74 -4.27
N LEU A 267 -27.78 -8.17 -5.12
CA LEU A 267 -28.16 -7.65 -6.43
C LEU A 267 -28.65 -8.77 -7.34
N TYR A 268 -27.98 -9.93 -7.36
CA TYR A 268 -28.43 -11.11 -8.09
C TYR A 268 -29.85 -11.49 -7.69
N LEU A 269 -30.15 -11.61 -6.39
CA LEU A 269 -31.50 -11.95 -5.92
C LEU A 269 -32.55 -10.93 -6.38
N ASN A 270 -32.26 -9.63 -6.25
CA ASN A 270 -33.18 -8.57 -6.68
C ASN A 270 -33.44 -8.61 -8.21
N LEU A 271 -32.40 -8.87 -9.01
CA LEU A 271 -32.53 -8.97 -10.46
C LEU A 271 -33.26 -10.25 -10.89
N VAL A 272 -33.04 -11.36 -10.19
CA VAL A 272 -33.76 -12.64 -10.41
C VAL A 272 -35.24 -12.48 -10.11
N GLU A 273 -35.60 -11.80 -9.02
CA GLU A 273 -36.99 -11.50 -8.70
C GLU A 273 -37.65 -10.67 -9.81
N LYS A 274 -36.90 -9.75 -10.41
CA LYS A 274 -37.41 -8.82 -11.44
C LYS A 274 -37.45 -9.41 -12.85
N TYR A 275 -36.49 -10.25 -13.22
CA TYR A 275 -36.28 -10.70 -14.60
C TYR A 275 -36.28 -12.23 -14.79
N GLY A 276 -36.34 -12.99 -13.70
CA GLY A 276 -36.26 -14.45 -13.67
C GLY A 276 -34.83 -14.97 -13.65
N ALA A 277 -34.62 -16.12 -13.01
CA ALA A 277 -33.29 -16.71 -12.83
C ALA A 277 -32.58 -17.05 -14.14
N GLU A 278 -33.34 -17.43 -15.17
CA GLU A 278 -32.82 -17.73 -16.51
C GLU A 278 -32.27 -16.48 -17.24
N SER A 279 -32.56 -15.29 -16.73
CA SER A 279 -32.15 -14.02 -17.34
C SER A 279 -30.96 -13.38 -16.63
N VAL A 280 -30.44 -13.96 -15.54
CA VAL A 280 -29.39 -13.34 -14.71
C VAL A 280 -28.21 -14.29 -14.54
N GLY A 281 -27.00 -13.78 -14.75
CA GLY A 281 -25.76 -14.52 -14.52
C GLY A 281 -24.74 -13.65 -13.80
N THR A 282 -23.95 -14.23 -12.88
CA THR A 282 -22.80 -13.55 -12.25
C THR A 282 -21.48 -14.12 -12.75
N GLU A 283 -20.40 -13.35 -12.70
CA GLU A 283 -19.02 -13.78 -13.02
C GLU A 283 -18.90 -14.39 -14.43
N ARG A 284 -19.48 -13.73 -15.42
CA ARG A 284 -19.54 -14.28 -16.78
C ARG A 284 -18.32 -13.86 -17.58
N ALA A 285 -17.60 -14.84 -18.12
CA ALA A 285 -16.45 -14.59 -18.97
C ALA A 285 -16.85 -13.84 -20.24
N THR A 286 -16.13 -12.76 -20.54
CA THR A 286 -16.27 -11.98 -21.78
C THR A 286 -15.72 -12.71 -23.01
N GLY A 287 -14.86 -13.71 -22.76
CA GLY A 287 -14.15 -14.48 -23.78
C GLY A 287 -12.72 -13.98 -24.06
N TYR A 288 -12.29 -12.90 -23.41
CA TYR A 288 -10.97 -12.27 -23.59
C TYR A 288 -10.22 -12.12 -22.25
N GLY A 289 -10.46 -13.04 -21.30
CA GLY A 289 -9.76 -13.07 -20.01
C GLY A 289 -10.40 -12.25 -18.88
N THR A 290 -11.49 -11.54 -19.14
CA THR A 290 -12.23 -10.76 -18.12
C THR A 290 -13.56 -11.40 -17.72
N LEU A 291 -14.04 -11.09 -16.51
CA LEU A 291 -15.32 -11.54 -15.96
C LEU A 291 -16.22 -10.33 -15.69
N ILE A 292 -17.48 -10.42 -16.11
CA ILE A 292 -18.50 -9.43 -15.78
C ILE A 292 -19.15 -9.80 -14.44
N ASP A 293 -19.17 -8.88 -13.48
CA ASP A 293 -19.76 -9.08 -12.15
C ASP A 293 -21.19 -9.64 -12.23
N VAL A 294 -22.09 -8.89 -12.89
CA VAL A 294 -23.48 -9.32 -13.12
C VAL A 294 -23.94 -8.98 -14.54
N VAL A 295 -24.64 -9.92 -15.18
CA VAL A 295 -25.27 -9.76 -16.48
C VAL A 295 -26.77 -10.02 -16.36
N VAL A 296 -27.57 -9.14 -16.94
CA VAL A 296 -28.99 -9.41 -17.22
C VAL A 296 -29.17 -9.56 -18.71
N LYS A 297 -29.57 -10.73 -19.19
CA LYS A 297 -29.85 -10.98 -20.62
C LYS A 297 -31.25 -11.55 -20.81
N THR A 298 -32.04 -10.82 -21.57
CA THR A 298 -33.37 -11.25 -22.02
C THR A 298 -33.40 -11.37 -23.54
N LYS A 299 -34.55 -11.77 -24.10
CA LYS A 299 -34.77 -11.72 -25.56
C LYS A 299 -34.79 -10.30 -26.13
N LYS A 300 -34.89 -9.26 -25.29
CA LYS A 300 -35.06 -7.86 -25.71
C LYS A 300 -33.83 -7.00 -25.47
N PHE A 301 -33.03 -7.32 -24.47
CA PHE A 301 -31.90 -6.51 -24.06
C PHE A 301 -30.86 -7.33 -23.28
N CYS A 302 -29.64 -6.83 -23.24
CA CYS A 302 -28.52 -7.31 -22.44
C CYS A 302 -27.88 -6.15 -21.67
N TRP A 303 -27.78 -6.24 -20.36
CA TRP A 303 -27.18 -5.22 -19.50
C TRP A 303 -26.01 -5.81 -18.72
N PHE A 304 -24.93 -5.06 -18.63
CA PHE A 304 -23.76 -5.39 -17.82
C PHE A 304 -23.73 -4.49 -16.60
N TYR A 305 -23.43 -5.07 -15.45
CA TYR A 305 -23.27 -4.41 -14.18
C TYR A 305 -21.84 -4.61 -13.69
N GLU A 306 -21.24 -3.55 -13.17
CA GLU A 306 -19.91 -3.55 -12.57
C GLU A 306 -20.02 -2.91 -11.18
N ILE A 307 -19.65 -3.66 -10.14
CA ILE A 307 -19.83 -3.29 -8.74
C ILE A 307 -18.52 -2.70 -8.21
N LYS A 308 -18.59 -1.51 -7.60
CA LYS A 308 -17.44 -0.88 -6.94
C LYS A 308 -17.77 -0.44 -5.52
N THR A 309 -16.83 -0.64 -4.61
CA THR A 309 -16.98 -0.38 -3.17
C THR A 309 -16.07 0.73 -2.64
N ALA A 310 -15.43 1.49 -3.54
CA ALA A 310 -14.57 2.59 -3.17
C ALA A 310 -15.27 3.67 -2.33
N SER A 311 -14.47 4.48 -1.63
CA SER A 311 -14.94 5.48 -0.66
C SER A 311 -15.64 6.71 -1.27
N SER A 312 -15.70 6.83 -2.61
CA SER A 312 -16.40 7.93 -3.28
C SER A 312 -17.04 7.51 -4.60
N VAL A 313 -18.18 8.13 -4.95
CA VAL A 313 -18.89 7.92 -6.23
C VAL A 313 -17.96 8.13 -7.43
N LYS A 314 -17.10 9.16 -7.37
CA LYS A 314 -16.14 9.47 -8.43
C LYS A 314 -15.09 8.37 -8.61
N ALA A 315 -14.64 7.74 -7.52
CA ALA A 315 -13.74 6.59 -7.59
C ALA A 315 -14.46 5.40 -8.21
N CYS A 316 -15.66 5.04 -7.73
CA CYS A 316 -16.45 3.94 -8.29
C CYS A 316 -16.68 4.10 -9.80
N ILE A 317 -17.05 5.31 -10.25
CA ILE A 317 -17.23 5.60 -11.67
C ILE A 317 -15.92 5.47 -12.46
N ARG A 318 -14.83 6.03 -11.94
CA ARG A 318 -13.51 5.97 -12.59
C ARG A 318 -13.05 4.52 -12.80
N GLN A 319 -13.30 3.66 -11.82
CA GLN A 319 -12.89 2.26 -11.83
C GLN A 319 -13.77 1.40 -12.74
N ALA A 320 -15.09 1.58 -12.67
CA ALA A 320 -16.04 0.73 -13.40
C ALA A 320 -16.08 1.01 -14.91
N ILE A 321 -15.91 2.27 -15.35
CA ILE A 321 -16.06 2.62 -16.78
C ILE A 321 -15.10 1.84 -17.69
N PRO A 322 -13.76 1.82 -17.45
CA PRO A 322 -12.84 1.10 -18.33
C PRO A 322 -13.21 -0.37 -18.49
N GLN A 323 -13.60 -1.02 -17.40
CA GLN A 323 -13.97 -2.44 -17.37
C GLN A 323 -15.25 -2.69 -18.17
N LEU A 324 -16.32 -1.92 -17.91
CA LEU A 324 -17.57 -1.99 -18.66
C LEU A 324 -17.38 -1.75 -20.17
N LEU A 325 -16.50 -0.80 -20.54
CA LEU A 325 -16.18 -0.54 -21.94
C LEU A 325 -15.40 -1.69 -22.56
N GLU A 326 -14.44 -2.27 -21.85
CA GLU A 326 -13.70 -3.43 -22.34
C GLU A 326 -14.64 -4.62 -22.58
N TYR A 327 -15.50 -4.94 -21.62
CA TYR A 327 -16.46 -6.04 -21.75
C TYR A 327 -17.36 -5.89 -22.97
N ALA A 328 -17.78 -4.66 -23.28
CA ALA A 328 -18.74 -4.40 -24.34
C ALA A 328 -18.12 -4.17 -25.72
N TYR A 329 -16.86 -3.72 -25.79
CA TYR A 329 -16.30 -3.16 -27.02
C TYR A 329 -14.91 -3.69 -27.41
N TRP A 330 -14.20 -4.45 -26.56
CA TRP A 330 -12.81 -4.89 -26.83
C TRP A 330 -12.63 -5.58 -28.19
N ASN A 331 -13.60 -6.40 -28.58
CA ASN A 331 -13.54 -7.16 -29.83
C ASN A 331 -13.90 -6.35 -31.11
N GLY A 332 -14.17 -5.05 -30.98
CA GLY A 332 -14.54 -4.16 -32.09
C GLY A 332 -15.86 -4.52 -32.80
N SER A 333 -16.68 -5.42 -32.23
CA SER A 333 -17.93 -5.90 -32.81
C SER A 333 -19.16 -5.14 -32.28
N ALA A 334 -20.32 -5.38 -32.92
CA ALA A 334 -21.59 -4.72 -32.61
C ALA A 334 -21.99 -4.88 -31.13
N GLN A 335 -22.49 -3.78 -30.58
CA GLN A 335 -22.95 -3.56 -29.20
C GLN A 335 -23.51 -4.81 -28.49
N ILE A 336 -22.68 -5.45 -27.66
CA ILE A 336 -23.03 -6.68 -26.91
C ILE A 336 -24.00 -6.38 -25.75
N ALA A 337 -23.97 -5.14 -25.25
CA ALA A 337 -24.82 -4.67 -24.16
C ALA A 337 -25.55 -3.36 -24.51
N ASP A 338 -26.85 -3.33 -24.22
CA ASP A 338 -27.73 -2.16 -24.34
C ASP A 338 -27.50 -1.14 -23.23
N LYS A 339 -26.99 -1.59 -22.07
CA LYS A 339 -26.65 -0.73 -20.92
C LYS A 339 -25.41 -1.21 -20.18
N LEU A 340 -24.64 -0.24 -19.69
CA LEU A 340 -23.46 -0.43 -18.86
C LEU A 340 -23.71 0.26 -17.52
N ILE A 341 -23.88 -0.51 -16.46
CA ILE A 341 -24.42 -0.03 -15.19
C ILE A 341 -23.34 -0.11 -14.12
N ILE A 342 -23.02 1.05 -13.54
CA ILE A 342 -22.09 1.17 -12.42
C ILE A 342 -22.90 1.02 -11.13
N VAL A 343 -22.55 0.04 -10.31
CA VAL A 343 -23.22 -0.22 -9.03
C VAL A 343 -22.31 0.18 -7.88
N SER A 344 -22.83 0.91 -6.90
CA SER A 344 -22.09 1.18 -5.66
C SER A 344 -23.02 1.37 -4.46
N PRO A 345 -22.53 1.22 -3.21
CA PRO A 345 -23.35 1.48 -2.02
C PRO A 345 -23.63 2.97 -1.80
N LEU A 346 -22.90 3.85 -2.49
CA LEU A 346 -22.95 5.30 -2.28
C LEU A 346 -24.07 5.97 -3.10
N PRO A 347 -24.81 6.91 -2.52
CA PRO A 347 -25.78 7.71 -3.27
C PRO A 347 -25.05 8.55 -4.31
N VAL A 348 -25.59 8.59 -5.53
CA VAL A 348 -25.01 9.36 -6.63
C VAL A 348 -24.99 10.86 -6.29
N THR A 349 -23.90 11.55 -6.64
CA THR A 349 -23.78 13.00 -6.47
C THR A 349 -24.27 13.74 -7.73
N LYS A 350 -24.65 15.01 -7.60
CA LYS A 350 -25.05 15.84 -8.74
C LYS A 350 -23.93 15.96 -9.80
N GLU A 351 -22.69 16.17 -9.36
CA GLU A 351 -21.52 16.23 -10.25
C GLU A 351 -21.32 14.90 -11.02
N ALA A 352 -21.51 13.76 -10.37
CA ALA A 352 -21.44 12.45 -11.03
C ALA A 352 -22.58 12.24 -12.03
N GLN A 353 -23.81 12.67 -11.70
CA GLN A 353 -24.94 12.62 -12.64
C GLN A 353 -24.66 13.45 -13.89
N ASP A 354 -24.16 14.68 -13.73
CA ASP A 354 -23.84 15.58 -14.84
C ASP A 354 -22.71 15.03 -15.69
N TYR A 355 -21.69 14.42 -15.08
CA TYR A 355 -20.60 13.75 -15.79
C TYR A 355 -21.10 12.56 -16.63
N LEU A 356 -21.90 11.66 -16.03
CA LEU A 356 -22.44 10.52 -16.77
C LEU A 356 -23.41 10.95 -17.88
N LEU A 357 -24.18 12.02 -17.65
CA LEU A 357 -25.04 12.60 -18.68
C LEU A 357 -24.20 13.13 -19.85
N PHE A 358 -23.13 13.87 -19.55
CA PHE A 358 -22.21 14.34 -20.58
C PHE A 358 -21.62 13.18 -21.39
N LEU A 359 -21.22 12.08 -20.73
CA LEU A 359 -20.70 10.91 -21.45
C LEU A 359 -21.74 10.27 -22.37
N ARG A 360 -22.99 10.14 -21.90
CA ARG A 360 -24.11 9.63 -22.70
C ARG A 360 -24.38 10.53 -23.91
N GLU A 361 -24.50 11.83 -23.71
CA GLU A 361 -24.89 12.78 -24.77
C GLU A 361 -23.77 13.03 -25.77
N LYS A 362 -22.52 13.14 -25.29
CA LYS A 362 -21.38 13.51 -26.14
C LYS A 362 -20.83 12.32 -26.93
N PHE A 363 -20.80 11.13 -26.31
CA PHE A 363 -20.14 9.96 -26.88
C PHE A 363 -21.09 8.79 -27.17
N GLY A 364 -22.36 8.88 -26.77
CA GLY A 364 -23.33 7.81 -27.00
C GLY A 364 -23.10 6.57 -26.14
N LEU A 365 -22.29 6.66 -25.07
CA LEU A 365 -22.01 5.52 -24.19
C LEU A 365 -23.24 5.25 -23.32
N PRO A 366 -23.81 4.02 -23.29
CA PRO A 366 -25.05 3.72 -22.56
C PRO A 366 -24.80 3.50 -21.06
N LEU A 367 -24.09 4.43 -20.42
CA LEU A 367 -23.66 4.36 -19.02
C LEU A 367 -24.79 4.81 -18.07
N GLU A 368 -25.10 4.00 -17.07
CA GLU A 368 -26.00 4.32 -15.96
C GLU A 368 -25.32 4.09 -14.61
N TYR A 369 -25.89 4.67 -13.55
CA TYR A 369 -25.41 4.47 -12.18
C TYR A 369 -26.57 4.05 -11.29
N GLU A 370 -26.37 3.00 -10.53
CA GLU A 370 -27.34 2.47 -9.58
C GLU A 370 -26.73 2.45 -8.17
N GLN A 371 -27.41 3.09 -7.22
CA GLN A 371 -27.07 2.92 -5.82
C GLN A 371 -27.67 1.60 -5.32
N PHE A 372 -26.84 0.74 -4.76
CA PHE A 372 -27.26 -0.50 -4.12
C PHE A 372 -26.82 -0.53 -2.66
N ALA A 373 -27.70 -0.07 -1.77
CA ALA A 373 -27.45 -0.07 -0.34
C ALA A 373 -27.73 -1.45 0.27
N VAL A 374 -26.69 -2.04 0.84
CA VAL A 374 -26.80 -3.24 1.66
C VAL A 374 -27.48 -2.87 2.98
N LYS A 375 -28.73 -3.32 3.16
CA LYS A 375 -29.44 -3.23 4.45
C LYS A 375 -29.01 -4.33 5.40
#